data_AF-A0AAN7KYW4-F1
#
_entry.id   AF-A0AAN7KYW4-F1
#
_cell.length_a   1.000
_cell.length_b   1.000
_cell.length_c   1.000
_cell.angle_alpha   90.00
_cell.angle_beta   90.00
_cell.angle_gamma   90.00
#
_symmetry.space_group_name_H-M   'P 1'
#
loop_
_entity.id
_entity.type
_entity.pdbx_description
1 polymer ?
#
loop_
_entity_poly.entity_id
_entity_poly.type
_entity_poly.pdbx_seq_one_letter_code
_entity_poly.pdbx_strand_id
1 'polypeptide(L)'
;MHVEAAADSKSEERPSTATATEEDLKVWDADFVKIDQATLFDLILAANYLNIKGLLDLTCQTVTDMIMNKTSEEFRKTLNIKNDHSPEEEEEARRENQWAFG
;
A
#
# COMPACT_ATOMS: atom_id res chain seq x y z
N MET A 1 -51.40 -38.92 18.79
CA MET A 1 -51.85 -37.52 19.02
C MET A 1 -50.73 -36.86 19.83
N HIS A 2 -49.70 -36.35 19.14
CA HIS A 2 -49.42 -34.91 18.92
C HIS A 2 -48.80 -34.27 20.17
N VAL A 3 -47.45 -34.22 20.24
CA VAL A 3 -46.54 -33.04 20.06
C VAL A 3 -46.53 -32.11 21.30
N GLU A 4 -45.44 -31.52 21.80
CA GLU A 4 -44.09 -31.25 21.31
C GLU A 4 -43.18 -30.91 22.51
N ALA A 5 -41.89 -31.26 22.46
CA ALA A 5 -40.89 -30.73 23.38
C ALA A 5 -40.35 -29.42 22.78
N ALA A 6 -40.75 -28.28 23.34
CA ALA A 6 -40.18 -26.99 22.97
C ALA A 6 -38.78 -26.88 23.60
N ALA A 7 -37.76 -27.20 22.80
CA ALA A 7 -36.41 -26.78 23.08
C ALA A 7 -36.35 -25.26 22.91
N ASP A 8 -36.23 -24.55 24.03
CA ASP A 8 -35.90 -23.12 24.07
C ASP A 8 -34.50 -22.95 23.48
N SER A 9 -34.43 -22.81 22.15
CA SER A 9 -33.21 -22.47 21.44
C SER A 9 -32.95 -21.00 21.68
N LYS A 10 -32.37 -20.70 22.83
CA LYS A 10 -31.77 -19.41 23.14
C LYS A 10 -30.69 -19.14 22.10
N SER A 11 -31.05 -18.43 21.05
CA SER A 11 -30.10 -17.84 20.11
C SER A 11 -29.22 -16.89 20.91
N GLU A 12 -28.03 -17.34 21.28
CA GLU A 12 -26.95 -16.45 21.64
C GLU A 12 -26.65 -15.61 20.40
N GLU A 13 -27.17 -14.38 20.40
CA GLU A 13 -26.68 -13.31 19.55
C GLU A 13 -25.18 -13.17 19.84
N ARG A 14 -24.35 -13.84 19.04
CA ARG A 14 -22.96 -13.46 18.88
C ARG A 14 -23.01 -11.99 18.47
N PRO A 15 -22.25 -11.09 19.13
CA PRO A 15 -22.28 -9.68 18.76
C PRO A 15 -21.97 -9.62 17.27
N SER A 16 -22.92 -9.12 16.49
CA SER A 16 -22.73 -8.87 15.07
C SER A 16 -21.43 -8.09 14.95
N THR A 17 -20.42 -8.75 14.39
CA THR A 17 -19.16 -8.13 14.03
C THR A 17 -19.51 -6.86 13.28
N ALA A 18 -19.23 -5.70 13.88
CA ALA A 18 -19.35 -4.43 13.20
C ALA A 18 -18.58 -4.58 11.88
N THR A 19 -19.29 -4.59 10.76
CA THR A 19 -18.68 -4.69 9.44
C THR A 19 -17.93 -3.39 9.23
N ALA A 20 -16.59 -3.43 9.28
CA ALA A 20 -15.76 -2.30 8.91
C ALA A 20 -16.17 -1.84 7.51
N THR A 21 -16.33 -0.53 7.34
CA THR A 21 -16.66 0.05 6.04
C THR A 21 -15.44 0.04 5.12
N GLU A 22 -15.64 0.18 3.81
CA GLU A 22 -14.52 0.29 2.86
C GLU A 22 -13.66 1.53 3.17
N GLU A 23 -14.28 2.60 3.67
CA GLU A 23 -13.61 3.81 4.12
C GLU A 23 -12.71 3.54 5.34
N ASP A 24 -13.21 2.80 6.33
CA ASP A 24 -12.43 2.42 7.51
C ASP A 24 -11.22 1.57 7.13
N LEU A 25 -11.37 0.66 6.16
CA LEU A 25 -10.29 -0.18 5.66
C LEU A 25 -9.22 0.65 4.94
N LYS A 26 -9.61 1.62 4.10
CA LYS A 26 -8.67 2.53 3.42
C LYS A 26 -7.84 3.36 4.41
N VAL A 27 -8.48 3.85 5.47
CA VAL A 27 -7.78 4.59 6.54
C VAL A 27 -6.79 3.67 7.25
N TRP A 28 -7.22 2.46 7.59
CA TRP A 28 -6.36 1.48 8.23
C TRP A 28 -5.17 1.08 7.34
N ASP A 29 -5.39 0.82 6.06
CA ASP A 29 -4.33 0.48 5.09
C ASP A 29 -3.30 1.61 4.99
N ALA A 30 -3.76 2.87 4.91
CA ALA A 30 -2.90 4.03 4.87
C ALA A 30 -2.08 4.21 6.15
N ASP A 31 -2.63 3.86 7.32
CA ASP A 31 -1.90 3.89 8.59
C ASP A 31 -0.93 2.70 8.72
N PHE A 32 -1.31 1.53 8.23
CA PHE A 32 -0.53 0.30 8.30
C PHE A 32 0.79 0.41 7.54
N VAL A 33 0.80 1.08 6.38
CA VAL A 33 2.01 1.28 5.57
C VAL A 33 2.88 2.46 6.00
N LYS A 34 2.55 3.17 7.09
CA LYS A 34 3.40 4.22 7.70
C LYS A 34 4.56 3.61 8.49
N ILE A 35 5.39 2.87 7.78
CA ILE A 35 6.58 2.20 8.30
C ILE A 35 7.84 2.75 7.60
N ASP A 36 9.02 2.44 8.13
CA ASP A 36 10.27 2.83 7.47
C ASP A 36 10.47 2.06 6.16
N GLN A 37 11.32 2.60 5.29
CA GLN A 37 11.54 2.05 3.94
C GLN A 37 12.10 0.63 3.95
N ALA A 38 12.98 0.30 4.89
CA ALA A 38 13.56 -1.05 4.94
C ALA A 38 12.48 -2.08 5.26
N THR A 39 11.66 -1.79 6.28
CA THR A 39 10.52 -2.64 6.63
C THR A 39 9.49 -2.72 5.49
N LEU A 40 9.24 -1.63 4.75
CA LEU A 40 8.33 -1.63 3.61
C LEU A 40 8.83 -2.55 2.49
N PHE A 41 10.14 -2.53 2.18
CA PHE A 41 10.72 -3.42 1.16
C PHE A 41 10.69 -4.89 1.60
N ASP A 42 10.99 -5.18 2.87
CA ASP A 42 10.87 -6.53 3.42
C ASP A 42 9.41 -7.02 3.36
N LEU A 43 8.45 -6.13 3.62
CA LEU A 43 7.02 -6.44 3.53
C LEU A 43 6.57 -6.75 2.09
N ILE A 44 7.10 -6.04 1.09
CA ILE A 44 6.89 -6.34 -0.34
C ILE A 44 7.41 -7.73 -0.67
N LEU A 45 8.63 -8.06 -0.24
CA LEU A 45 9.23 -9.38 -0.48
C LEU A 45 8.44 -10.50 0.20
N ALA A 46 8.01 -10.29 1.44
CA ALA A 46 7.19 -11.24 2.19
C ALA A 46 5.82 -11.45 1.52
N ALA A 47 5.16 -10.36 1.11
CA ALA A 47 3.86 -10.42 0.43
C ALA A 47 3.95 -11.18 -0.90
N ASN A 48 5.01 -10.93 -1.68
CA ASN A 48 5.29 -11.65 -2.91
C ASN A 48 5.57 -13.15 -2.65
N TYR A 49 6.42 -13.47 -1.67
CA TYR A 49 6.75 -14.85 -1.32
C TYR A 49 5.53 -15.66 -0.85
N LEU A 50 4.65 -15.03 -0.07
CA LEU A 50 3.42 -15.64 0.45
C LEU A 50 2.23 -15.53 -0.52
N ASN A 51 2.43 -14.90 -1.69
CA ASN A 51 1.40 -14.65 -2.71
C ASN A 51 0.15 -13.93 -2.18
N ILE A 52 0.34 -12.93 -1.31
CA ILE A 52 -0.73 -12.10 -0.74
C ILE A 52 -0.93 -10.87 -1.63
N LYS A 53 -1.76 -11.02 -2.68
CA LYS A 53 -1.95 -9.98 -3.71
C LYS A 53 -2.34 -8.61 -3.14
N GLY A 54 -3.29 -8.55 -2.20
CA GLY A 54 -3.76 -7.27 -1.64
C GLY A 54 -2.66 -6.50 -0.91
N LEU A 55 -1.82 -7.21 -0.15
CA LEU A 55 -0.69 -6.60 0.56
C LEU A 55 0.42 -6.16 -0.41
N LEU A 56 0.67 -6.97 -1.45
CA LEU A 56 1.63 -6.62 -2.50
C LEU A 56 1.18 -5.37 -3.26
N ASP A 57 -0.09 -5.29 -3.66
CA ASP A 57 -0.63 -4.13 -4.36
C ASP A 57 -0.56 -2.86 -3.48
N LEU A 58 -0.96 -2.96 -2.21
CA LEU A 58 -0.93 -1.84 -1.25
C LEU A 58 0.49 -1.28 -1.06
N THR A 59 1.46 -2.17 -0.85
CA THR A 59 2.86 -1.77 -0.64
C THR A 59 3.51 -1.24 -1.92
N CYS A 60 3.22 -1.81 -3.09
CA CYS A 60 3.65 -1.28 -4.39
C CYS A 60 3.06 0.10 -4.69
N GLN A 61 1.78 0.31 -4.37
CA GLN A 61 1.14 1.63 -4.51
C GLN A 61 1.82 2.64 -3.59
N THR A 62 2.13 2.27 -2.34
CA THR A 62 2.84 3.13 -1.39
C THR A 62 4.20 3.57 -1.94
N VAL A 63 4.97 2.66 -2.52
CA VAL A 63 6.26 2.98 -3.17
C VAL A 63 6.05 3.90 -4.38
N THR A 64 5.02 3.63 -5.18
CA THR A 64 4.66 4.48 -6.34
C THR A 64 4.34 5.90 -5.88
N ASP A 65 3.53 6.05 -4.84
CA ASP A 65 3.18 7.34 -4.26
C ASP A 65 4.40 8.04 -3.65
N MET A 66 5.34 7.30 -3.04
CA MET A 66 6.59 7.89 -2.54
C MET A 66 7.48 8.42 -3.67
N ILE A 67 7.49 7.77 -4.83
CA ILE A 67 8.24 8.20 -6.01
C ILE A 67 7.54 9.37 -6.69
N MET A 68 6.21 9.37 -6.77
CA MET A 68 5.44 10.45 -7.40
C MET A 68 5.35 11.70 -6.52
N ASN A 69 5.24 11.55 -5.20
CA ASN A 69 5.16 12.66 -4.25
C ASN A 69 6.51 13.28 -3.89
N LYS A 70 7.63 12.65 -4.30
CA LYS A 70 8.97 13.26 -4.26
C LYS A 70 9.36 13.63 -5.68
N THR A 71 9.54 14.92 -5.96
CA THR A 71 10.13 15.35 -7.25
C THR A 71 11.49 14.65 -7.40
N SER A 72 11.86 14.18 -8.61
CA SER A 72 13.06 13.34 -8.86
C SER A 72 14.35 13.79 -8.16
N GLU A 73 14.49 15.09 -7.88
CA GLU A 73 15.57 15.71 -7.12
C GLU A 73 15.63 15.31 -5.63
N GLU A 74 14.49 15.10 -4.96
CA GLU A 74 14.41 14.71 -3.54
C GLU A 74 14.61 13.20 -3.36
N PHE A 75 14.22 12.41 -4.36
CA PHE A 75 14.48 10.97 -4.41
C PHE A 75 15.99 10.68 -4.53
N ARG A 76 16.72 11.42 -5.40
CA ARG A 76 18.20 11.36 -5.51
C ARG A 76 18.91 11.70 -4.19
N LYS A 77 18.42 12.71 -3.45
CA LYS A 77 18.95 13.07 -2.13
C LYS A 77 18.65 12.03 -1.06
N THR A 78 17.46 11.43 -1.06
CA THR A 78 17.09 10.39 -0.07
C THR A 78 17.91 9.11 -0.27
N LEU A 79 18.23 8.74 -1.52
CA LEU A 79 18.96 7.52 -1.84
C LEU A 79 20.48 7.67 -1.90
N ASN A 80 21.03 8.85 -1.59
CA ASN A 80 22.48 9.12 -1.60
C ASN A 80 23.17 8.67 -2.91
N ILE A 81 22.45 8.72 -4.03
CA ILE A 81 22.98 8.40 -5.36
C ILE A 81 23.83 9.60 -5.77
N LYS A 82 25.13 9.37 -5.95
CA LYS A 82 26.05 10.40 -6.41
C LYS A 82 25.62 10.80 -7.82
N ASN A 83 25.24 12.07 -8.01
CA ASN A 83 24.90 12.60 -9.32
C ASN A 83 26.19 12.64 -10.16
N ASP A 84 26.37 11.66 -11.02
CA ASP A 84 27.46 11.54 -11.99
C ASP A 84 27.11 12.18 -13.35
N HIS A 85 25.88 12.70 -13.48
CA HIS A 85 25.45 13.38 -14.68
C HIS A 85 25.95 14.83 -14.74
N SER A 86 26.57 15.16 -15.86
CA SER A 86 26.88 16.53 -16.24
C SER A 86 25.58 17.32 -16.44
N PRO A 87 25.54 18.64 -16.20
CA PRO A 87 24.36 19.49 -16.44
C PRO A 87 23.74 19.32 -17.84
N GLU A 88 24.55 18.93 -18.82
CA GLU A 88 24.17 18.70 -20.21
C GLU A 88 23.31 17.44 -20.40
N GLU A 89 23.60 16.36 -19.68
CA GLU A 89 22.82 15.12 -19.73
C GLU A 89 21.47 15.26 -19.01
N GLU A 90 21.40 16.11 -17.97
CA GLU A 90 20.17 16.40 -17.25
C GLU A 90 19.19 17.26 -18.08
N GLU A 91 19.72 18.15 -18.92
CA GLU A 91 18.92 18.93 -19.87
C GLU A 91 18.41 18.06 -21.03
N GLU A 92 19.22 17.11 -21.52
CA GLU A 92 18.81 16.14 -22.53
C GLU A 92 17.74 15.17 -22.00
N ALA A 93 17.90 14.63 -20.79
CA ALA A 93 16.89 13.79 -20.15
C ALA A 93 15.56 14.53 -19.91
N ARG A 94 15.60 15.84 -19.61
CA ARG A 94 14.40 16.67 -19.47
C ARG A 94 13.72 16.92 -20.82
N ARG A 95 14.48 17.07 -21.90
CA ARG A 95 13.95 17.16 -23.26
C ARG A 95 13.36 15.83 -23.72
N GLU A 96 14.02 14.72 -23.40
CA GLU A 96 13.58 13.38 -23.79
C GLU A 96 12.40 12.87 -22.97
N ASN A 97 12.20 13.28 -21.72
CA ASN A 97 11.04 12.87 -20.91
C ASN A 97 9.83 13.81 -21.03
N GLN A 98 9.87 14.84 -21.89
CA GLN A 98 8.72 15.72 -22.10
C GLN A 98 7.46 14.98 -22.59
N TRP A 99 7.58 13.85 -23.30
CA TRP A 99 6.42 13.06 -23.75
C TRP A 99 5.68 12.35 -22.60
N ALA A 100 6.32 12.17 -21.43
CA ALA A 100 5.70 11.54 -20.27
C ALA A 100 4.88 12.54 -19.43
N PHE A 101 5.08 13.84 -19.64
CA PHE A 101 4.45 14.93 -18.88
C PHE A 101 3.67 15.91 -19.77
N GLY A 102 3.45 15.56 -21.04
CA GLY A 102 2.66 16.32 -22.01
C GLY A 102 1.20 15.86 -22.06
#